data_AF-A0A8J7CKA6-F1
#
_entry.id   AF-A0A8J7CKA6-F1
#
_cell.length_a   1.000
_cell.length_b   1.000
_cell.length_c   1.000
_cell.angle_alpha   90.00
_cell.angle_beta   90.00
_cell.angle_gamma   90.00
#
_symmetry.space_group_name_H-M   'P 1'
#
loop_
_entity.id
_entity.type
_entity.pdbx_description
1 polymer ?
#
loop_
_entity_poly.entity_id
_entity_poly.type
_entity_poly.pdbx_seq_one_letter_code
_entity_poly.pdbx_strand_id
1 'polypeptide(L)'
;HAMNPSWYYDLCKPIYDKIGVVLITGGDAFFAKESFNYMKFMSDNFPQITLMTESNGIAFNDKFQELAAQNLFKAHFSINASNADVFAKSCWDGDDFATAKKMFPLMIRNLKNYLTKLEAADKLCFAPDLSMVINEDNADDILNFVELAIELHAGFIVFFFDYTENDMNGDFFAKPATSRPALKTLMELERVLAEKIIVYFRLWMPSGEAASLQQEVEAIPIDELNSKYAKILKMAEGRSVLSEFKRRNEIRRAFGKRKLALVDDISPSLHLRADRELCFAPWNEIDLYPDGRLDFCGWFEPTLNIKNFIQHDAQGKEFVDWDKVLNSFEYASARYRILHDDFRGCQVCCPMNSVKSPVEAVTKYNVDRLSR
;
A
#
# COMPACT_ATOMS: atom_id res chain seq x y z
N HIS A 1 13.89 13.87 10.17
CA HIS A 1 15.05 13.30 10.91
C HIS A 1 15.39 11.94 10.32
N ALA A 2 16.67 11.62 10.11
CA ALA A 2 17.07 10.31 9.62
C ALA A 2 17.08 9.28 10.77
N MET A 3 16.69 8.04 10.48
CA MET A 3 16.72 6.93 11.44
C MET A 3 18.16 6.53 11.76
N ASN A 4 18.45 6.19 13.01
CA ASN A 4 19.78 5.73 13.42
C ASN A 4 20.12 4.39 12.72
N PRO A 5 21.21 4.31 11.93
CA PRO A 5 21.63 3.08 11.27
C PRO A 5 21.73 1.86 12.16
N SER A 6 22.26 1.99 13.38
CA SER A 6 22.43 0.82 14.26
C SER A 6 21.09 0.16 14.61
N TRP A 7 19.99 0.93 14.58
CA TRP A 7 18.68 0.39 14.94
C TRP A 7 18.18 -0.63 13.92
N TYR A 8 18.35 -0.37 12.63
CA TYR A 8 17.89 -1.30 11.59
C TYR A 8 18.99 -2.25 11.10
N TYR A 9 20.28 -1.90 11.13
CA TYR A 9 21.31 -2.89 10.78
C TYR A 9 21.54 -3.92 11.90
N ASP A 10 21.51 -3.49 13.16
CA ASP A 10 21.93 -4.32 14.29
C ASP A 10 20.77 -4.66 15.23
N LEU A 11 20.03 -3.66 15.73
CA LEU A 11 19.01 -3.91 16.76
C LEU A 11 17.81 -4.69 16.23
N CYS A 12 17.35 -4.42 15.01
CA CYS A 12 16.27 -5.16 14.34
C CYS A 12 16.72 -6.50 13.75
N LYS A 13 18.02 -6.78 13.65
CA LYS A 13 18.55 -8.02 13.06
C LYS A 13 17.89 -9.30 13.61
N PRO A 14 17.64 -9.45 14.94
CA PRO A 14 17.03 -10.67 15.49
C PRO A 14 15.60 -10.96 15.03
N ILE A 15 14.88 -9.98 14.47
CA ILE A 15 13.52 -10.18 13.97
C ILE A 15 13.44 -10.43 12.46
N TYR A 16 14.51 -10.18 11.71
CA TYR A 16 14.52 -10.38 10.25
C TYR A 16 14.25 -11.83 9.83
N ASP A 17 14.70 -12.81 10.60
CA ASP A 17 14.37 -14.21 10.32
C ASP A 17 12.91 -14.58 10.62
N LYS A 18 12.15 -13.71 11.29
CA LYS A 18 10.76 -13.94 11.67
C LYS A 18 9.77 -13.27 10.70
N ILE A 19 10.16 -12.19 10.04
CA ILE A 19 9.27 -11.40 9.18
C ILE A 19 9.28 -11.86 7.70
N GLY A 20 8.21 -11.52 6.98
CA GLY A 20 8.08 -11.77 5.53
C GLY A 20 8.28 -10.52 4.66
N VAL A 21 8.10 -9.33 5.24
CA VAL A 21 8.09 -8.05 4.55
C VAL A 21 8.81 -7.01 5.41
N VAL A 22 9.56 -6.11 4.76
CA VAL A 22 10.00 -4.84 5.33
C VAL A 22 9.48 -3.73 4.41
N LEU A 23 8.64 -2.86 4.96
CA LEU A 23 8.20 -1.65 4.28
C LEU A 23 9.17 -0.51 4.59
N ILE A 24 9.63 0.17 3.54
CA ILE A 24 10.42 1.39 3.63
C ILE A 24 9.55 2.54 3.12
N THR A 25 9.10 3.39 4.05
CA THR A 25 8.14 4.48 3.80
C THR A 25 8.47 5.73 4.64
N GLY A 26 7.60 6.74 4.64
CA GLY A 26 7.72 8.02 5.35
C GLY A 26 7.89 9.19 4.38
N GLY A 27 9.13 9.61 4.17
CA GLY A 27 9.47 10.47 3.03
C GLY A 27 9.53 9.68 1.73
N ASP A 28 10.39 10.07 0.79
CA ASP A 28 10.63 9.26 -0.41
C ASP A 28 11.68 8.16 -0.17
N ALA A 29 11.29 6.90 -0.40
CA ALA A 29 12.13 5.73 -0.16
C ALA A 29 13.42 5.70 -1.02
N PHE A 30 13.44 6.38 -2.17
CA PHE A 30 14.54 6.32 -3.15
C PHE A 30 15.43 7.56 -3.14
N PHE A 31 15.17 8.54 -2.28
CA PHE A 31 15.95 9.78 -2.24
C PHE A 31 17.29 9.62 -1.51
N ALA A 32 17.32 8.97 -0.34
CA ALA A 32 18.50 8.94 0.51
C ALA A 32 19.49 7.83 0.13
N LYS A 33 20.79 8.15 0.23
CA LYS A 33 21.88 7.16 0.06
C LYS A 33 21.70 5.96 1.01
N GLU A 34 21.30 6.24 2.24
CA GLU A 34 21.17 5.20 3.26
C GLU A 34 20.00 4.25 2.99
N SER A 35 18.91 4.74 2.38
CA SER A 35 17.84 3.87 1.92
C SER A 35 18.33 2.83 0.91
N PHE A 36 19.20 3.23 -0.04
CA PHE A 36 19.82 2.29 -0.97
C PHE A 36 20.71 1.27 -0.24
N ASN A 37 21.57 1.73 0.66
CA ASN A 37 22.47 0.86 1.41
C ASN A 37 21.69 -0.21 2.18
N TYR A 38 20.62 0.19 2.86
CA TYR A 38 19.80 -0.72 3.64
C TYR A 38 19.00 -1.68 2.76
N MET A 39 18.36 -1.20 1.69
CA MET A 39 17.67 -2.07 0.71
C MET A 39 18.64 -3.11 0.12
N LYS A 40 19.87 -2.70 -0.19
CA LYS A 40 20.90 -3.60 -0.69
C LYS A 40 21.31 -4.61 0.38
N PHE A 41 21.58 -4.17 1.60
CA PHE A 41 21.91 -5.04 2.73
C PHE A 41 20.83 -6.09 2.96
N MET A 42 19.56 -5.70 2.98
CA MET A 42 18.44 -6.61 3.16
C MET A 42 18.36 -7.62 2.00
N SER A 43 18.56 -7.16 0.76
CA SER A 43 18.58 -8.03 -0.42
C SER A 43 19.72 -9.05 -0.38
N ASP A 44 20.92 -8.64 0.02
CA ASP A 44 22.11 -9.49 0.06
C ASP A 44 22.09 -10.49 1.24
N ASN A 45 21.57 -10.07 2.40
CA ASN A 45 21.71 -10.84 3.66
C ASN A 45 20.42 -11.55 4.09
N PHE A 46 19.25 -11.06 3.66
CA PHE A 46 17.95 -11.61 4.00
C PHE A 46 17.07 -11.77 2.75
N PRO A 47 17.54 -12.52 1.72
CA PRO A 47 16.87 -12.62 0.42
C PRO A 47 15.44 -13.17 0.52
N GLN A 48 15.14 -13.92 1.60
CA GLN A 48 13.82 -14.46 1.89
C GLN A 48 12.74 -13.39 2.15
N ILE A 49 13.14 -12.18 2.55
CA ILE A 49 12.27 -11.05 2.89
C ILE A 49 11.87 -10.30 1.61
N THR A 50 10.63 -9.84 1.58
CA THR A 50 10.16 -8.91 0.54
C THR A 50 10.44 -7.49 0.98
N LEU A 51 11.15 -6.72 0.15
CA LEU A 51 11.22 -5.27 0.34
C LEU A 51 10.00 -4.64 -0.32
N MET A 52 9.24 -3.91 0.47
CA MET A 52 8.15 -3.06 -0.01
C MET A 52 8.57 -1.60 0.09
N THR A 53 8.19 -0.79 -0.90
CA THR A 53 8.55 0.63 -0.94
C THR A 53 7.35 1.45 -1.36
N GLU A 54 7.15 2.59 -0.70
CA GLU A 54 6.21 3.63 -1.11
C GLU A 54 6.99 4.89 -1.51
N SER A 55 6.69 5.43 -2.69
CA SER A 55 7.45 6.55 -3.26
C SER A 55 6.62 7.34 -4.27
N ASN A 56 7.03 8.56 -4.59
CA ASN A 56 6.51 9.29 -5.74
C ASN A 56 7.22 8.93 -7.08
N GLY A 57 8.20 8.04 -7.08
CA GLY A 57 8.87 7.55 -8.28
C GLY A 57 9.85 8.51 -8.97
N ILE A 58 9.98 9.76 -8.50
CA ILE A 58 10.87 10.78 -9.09
C ILE A 58 12.34 10.36 -8.92
N ALA A 59 12.71 9.87 -7.74
CA ALA A 59 14.07 9.47 -7.40
C ALA A 59 14.41 8.01 -7.76
N PHE A 60 13.46 7.26 -8.35
CA PHE A 60 13.61 5.85 -8.71
C PHE A 60 14.49 5.68 -9.96
N ASN A 61 15.78 5.95 -9.82
CA ASN A 61 16.78 5.87 -10.88
C ASN A 61 17.26 4.42 -11.15
N ASP A 62 18.11 4.26 -12.16
CA ASP A 62 18.56 2.98 -12.69
C ASP A 62 19.08 1.99 -11.62
N LYS A 63 19.91 2.44 -10.67
CA LYS A 63 20.42 1.56 -9.60
C LYS A 63 19.32 1.01 -8.68
N PHE A 64 18.28 1.78 -8.39
CA PHE A 64 17.14 1.30 -7.60
C PHE A 64 16.26 0.38 -8.44
N GLN A 65 16.06 0.70 -9.72
CA GLN A 65 15.33 -0.15 -10.66
C GLN A 65 15.99 -1.53 -10.81
N GLU A 66 17.32 -1.57 -10.95
CA GLU A 66 18.08 -2.82 -11.01
C GLU A 66 17.97 -3.62 -9.73
N LEU A 67 18.18 -2.97 -8.58
CA LEU A 67 18.06 -3.64 -7.28
C LEU A 67 16.65 -4.23 -7.09
N ALA A 68 15.61 -3.46 -7.43
CA ALA A 68 14.22 -3.88 -7.34
C ALA A 68 13.90 -5.07 -8.27
N ALA A 69 14.33 -5.01 -9.54
CA ALA A 69 14.07 -6.06 -10.52
C ALA A 69 14.81 -7.37 -10.21
N GLN A 70 16.04 -7.26 -9.70
CA GLN A 70 16.84 -8.42 -9.29
C GLN A 70 16.27 -9.09 -8.05
N ASN A 71 15.76 -8.30 -7.10
CA ASN A 71 15.35 -8.78 -5.79
C ASN A 71 13.83 -8.79 -5.57
N LEU A 72 13.04 -8.68 -6.64
CA LEU A 72 11.58 -8.83 -6.65
C LEU A 72 10.89 -7.94 -5.60
N PHE A 73 11.18 -6.63 -5.62
CA PHE A 73 10.55 -5.68 -4.71
C PHE A 73 9.04 -5.60 -4.97
N LYS A 74 8.27 -5.28 -3.92
CA LYS A 74 6.90 -4.80 -4.05
C LYS A 74 6.93 -3.27 -4.02
N ALA A 75 6.97 -2.64 -5.20
CA ALA A 75 7.02 -1.19 -5.30
C ALA A 75 5.62 -0.62 -5.46
N HIS A 76 5.33 0.47 -4.73
CA HIS A 76 4.13 1.29 -4.85
C HIS A 76 4.55 2.71 -5.22
N PHE A 77 3.94 3.28 -6.27
CA PHE A 77 4.18 4.66 -6.68
C PHE A 77 2.92 5.53 -6.64
N SER A 78 2.96 6.59 -5.85
CA SER A 78 1.93 7.64 -5.81
C SER A 78 2.16 8.63 -6.94
N ILE A 79 1.49 8.43 -8.07
CA ILE A 79 1.66 9.26 -9.28
C ILE A 79 0.57 10.34 -9.42
N ASN A 80 -0.58 10.17 -8.77
CA ASN A 80 -1.64 11.16 -8.54
C ASN A 80 -2.34 11.81 -9.76
N ALA A 81 -1.93 11.48 -10.99
CA ALA A 81 -2.53 12.04 -12.20
C ALA A 81 -2.23 11.17 -13.43
N SER A 82 -3.02 11.35 -14.49
CA SER A 82 -2.82 10.74 -15.80
C SER A 82 -1.84 11.51 -16.69
N ASN A 83 -1.61 12.79 -16.39
CA ASN A 83 -0.79 13.68 -17.20
C ASN A 83 -0.14 14.81 -16.37
N ALA A 84 0.83 15.48 -16.98
CA ALA A 84 1.62 16.53 -16.33
C ALA A 84 0.80 17.76 -15.92
N ASP A 85 -0.28 18.10 -16.64
CA ASP A 85 -1.10 19.27 -16.33
C ASP A 85 -1.96 19.01 -15.09
N VAL A 86 -2.62 17.85 -15.03
CA VAL A 86 -3.39 17.44 -13.83
C VAL A 86 -2.46 17.24 -12.64
N PHE A 87 -1.28 16.65 -12.83
CA PHE A 87 -0.29 16.48 -11.77
C PHE A 87 0.12 17.82 -11.16
N ALA A 88 0.48 18.78 -12.01
CA ALA A 88 0.92 20.09 -11.57
C ALA A 88 -0.18 20.87 -10.85
N LYS A 89 -1.44 20.68 -11.26
CA LYS A 89 -2.60 21.34 -10.64
C LYS A 89 -2.95 20.74 -9.28
N SER A 90 -2.91 19.42 -9.15
CA SER A 90 -3.49 18.70 -8.01
C SER A 90 -2.50 18.36 -6.89
N CYS A 91 -1.20 18.35 -7.16
CA CYS A 91 -0.21 17.85 -6.22
C CYS A 91 0.64 18.94 -5.57
N TRP A 92 0.84 20.09 -6.22
CA TRP A 92 1.80 21.11 -5.83
C TRP A 92 1.14 22.50 -5.73
N ASP A 93 1.33 23.18 -4.60
CA ASP A 93 0.77 24.51 -4.36
C ASP A 93 1.54 25.64 -5.08
N GLY A 94 0.79 26.58 -5.67
CA GLY A 94 1.20 27.97 -5.94
C GLY A 94 2.30 28.20 -6.98
N ASP A 95 3.56 27.96 -6.62
CA ASP A 95 4.72 28.60 -7.28
C ASP A 95 5.62 27.65 -8.08
N ASP A 96 5.43 26.32 -8.00
CA ASP A 96 6.35 25.35 -8.62
C ASP A 96 5.71 24.49 -9.72
N PHE A 97 4.59 24.98 -10.28
CA PHE A 97 3.82 24.32 -11.34
C PHE A 97 4.67 23.92 -12.55
N ALA A 98 5.62 24.77 -12.96
CA ALA A 98 6.53 24.49 -14.07
C ALA A 98 7.49 23.33 -13.80
N THR A 99 7.90 23.14 -12.55
CA THR A 99 8.74 22.01 -12.14
C THR A 99 7.89 20.75 -11.98
N ALA A 100 6.67 20.85 -11.41
CA ALA A 100 5.74 19.73 -11.35
C ALA A 100 5.49 19.12 -12.75
N LYS A 101 5.27 19.97 -13.76
CA LYS A 101 5.14 19.52 -15.16
C LYS A 101 6.37 18.80 -15.70
N LYS A 102 7.57 19.08 -15.17
CA LYS A 102 8.81 18.38 -15.55
C LYS A 102 9.01 17.09 -14.76
N MET A 103 8.52 17.03 -13.52
CA MET A 103 8.66 15.84 -12.67
C MET A 103 7.76 14.69 -13.14
N PHE A 104 6.56 14.98 -13.64
CA PHE A 104 5.66 13.94 -14.11
C PHE A 104 6.26 13.09 -15.26
N PRO A 105 6.79 13.66 -16.37
CA PRO A 105 7.47 12.89 -17.40
C PRO A 105 8.69 12.10 -16.91
N LEU A 106 9.43 12.63 -15.93
CA LEU A 106 10.56 11.94 -15.30
C LEU A 106 10.09 10.68 -14.55
N MET A 107 9.04 10.81 -13.74
CA MET A 107 8.42 9.68 -13.03
C MET A 107 7.94 8.61 -14.01
N ILE A 108 7.19 8.99 -15.05
CA ILE A 108 6.71 8.06 -16.09
C ILE A 108 7.87 7.36 -16.80
N ARG A 109 8.95 8.09 -17.11
CA ARG A 109 10.15 7.51 -17.71
C ARG A 109 10.81 6.49 -16.79
N ASN A 110 10.93 6.79 -15.50
CA ASN A 110 11.50 5.86 -14.52
C ASN A 110 10.68 4.56 -14.43
N LEU A 111 9.35 4.67 -14.42
CA LEU A 111 8.44 3.51 -14.43
C LEU A 111 8.61 2.68 -15.72
N LYS A 112 8.58 3.31 -16.90
CA LYS A 112 8.76 2.61 -18.18
C LYS A 112 10.12 1.90 -18.28
N ASN A 113 11.17 2.52 -17.77
CA ASN A 113 12.50 1.90 -17.69
C ASN A 113 12.50 0.65 -16.79
N TYR A 114 11.85 0.73 -15.62
CA TYR A 114 11.70 -0.41 -14.72
C TYR A 114 10.89 -1.55 -15.34
N LEU A 115 9.76 -1.24 -15.98
CA LEU A 115 8.93 -2.22 -16.68
C LEU A 115 9.72 -2.93 -17.78
N THR A 116 10.55 -2.20 -18.54
CA THR A 116 11.44 -2.79 -19.56
C THR A 116 12.41 -3.80 -18.94
N LYS A 117 12.99 -3.50 -17.77
CA LYS A 117 13.87 -4.43 -17.05
C LYS A 117 13.12 -5.67 -16.55
N LEU A 118 11.89 -5.51 -16.07
CA LEU A 118 11.05 -6.63 -15.64
C LEU A 118 10.64 -7.51 -16.83
N GLU A 119 10.22 -6.91 -17.94
CA GLU A 119 9.83 -7.62 -19.16
C GLU A 119 10.99 -8.43 -19.74
N ALA A 120 12.18 -7.81 -19.84
CA ALA A 120 13.40 -8.50 -20.30
C ALA A 120 13.80 -9.70 -19.43
N ALA A 121 13.33 -9.74 -18.18
CA ALA A 121 13.59 -10.82 -17.22
C ALA A 121 12.39 -11.77 -17.02
N ASP A 122 11.31 -11.65 -17.80
CA ASP A 122 10.04 -12.39 -17.62
C ASP A 122 9.46 -12.26 -16.19
N LYS A 123 9.51 -11.04 -15.66
CA LYS A 123 9.09 -10.67 -14.29
C LYS A 123 8.04 -9.56 -14.29
N LEU A 124 7.33 -9.33 -15.39
CA LEU A 124 6.34 -8.27 -15.51
C LEU A 124 5.21 -8.38 -14.46
N CYS A 125 4.94 -9.57 -13.92
CA CYS A 125 4.02 -9.76 -12.80
C CYS A 125 4.43 -9.08 -11.49
N PHE A 126 5.65 -8.51 -11.40
CA PHE A 126 6.15 -7.66 -10.31
C PHE A 126 6.16 -6.16 -10.69
N ALA A 127 5.42 -5.78 -11.73
CA ALA A 127 5.14 -4.39 -12.02
C ALA A 127 4.57 -3.68 -10.77
N PRO A 128 4.86 -2.38 -10.59
CA PRO A 128 4.53 -1.70 -9.36
C PRO A 128 3.02 -1.47 -9.23
N ASP A 129 2.58 -1.30 -7.98
CA ASP A 129 1.28 -0.74 -7.68
C ASP A 129 1.31 0.77 -7.92
N LEU A 130 0.22 1.34 -8.44
CA LEU A 130 0.13 2.77 -8.73
C LEU A 130 -1.02 3.37 -7.97
N SER A 131 -0.83 4.57 -7.42
CA SER A 131 -1.89 5.25 -6.69
C SER A 131 -2.14 6.70 -7.01
N MET A 132 -3.35 7.11 -6.66
CA MET A 132 -3.85 8.47 -6.77
C MET A 132 -4.58 8.90 -5.50
N VAL A 133 -4.18 10.04 -4.96
CA VAL A 133 -4.97 10.78 -3.96
C VAL A 133 -5.95 11.68 -4.70
N ILE A 134 -7.24 11.44 -4.48
CA ILE A 134 -8.36 12.12 -5.13
C ILE A 134 -8.72 13.37 -4.34
N ASN A 135 -8.71 14.51 -5.02
CA ASN A 135 -9.15 15.80 -4.53
C ASN A 135 -10.01 16.52 -5.58
N GLU A 136 -10.49 17.73 -5.26
CA GLU A 136 -11.31 18.53 -6.17
C GLU A 136 -10.64 18.88 -7.51
N ASP A 137 -9.31 18.83 -7.56
CA ASP A 137 -8.55 19.22 -8.73
C ASP A 137 -8.29 18.11 -9.73
N ASN A 138 -8.45 16.85 -9.33
CA ASN A 138 -8.18 15.67 -10.16
C ASN A 138 -9.26 14.59 -10.15
N ALA A 139 -10.38 14.76 -9.44
CA ALA A 139 -11.43 13.74 -9.37
C ALA A 139 -12.03 13.33 -10.73
N ASP A 140 -12.01 14.25 -11.70
CA ASP A 140 -12.42 14.03 -13.09
C ASP A 140 -11.40 13.23 -13.92
N ASP A 141 -10.18 13.04 -13.42
CA ASP A 141 -9.09 12.35 -14.09
C ASP A 141 -9.04 10.83 -13.82
N ILE A 142 -9.91 10.30 -12.94
CA ILE A 142 -9.91 8.90 -12.49
C ILE A 142 -9.87 7.91 -13.66
N LEU A 143 -10.67 8.13 -14.71
CA LEU A 143 -10.72 7.20 -15.85
C LEU A 143 -9.42 7.19 -16.65
N ASN A 144 -8.86 8.37 -16.91
CA ASN A 144 -7.58 8.49 -17.62
C ASN A 144 -6.43 7.90 -16.77
N PHE A 145 -6.51 8.06 -15.46
CA PHE A 145 -5.55 7.46 -14.53
C PHE A 145 -5.59 5.93 -14.59
N VAL A 146 -6.79 5.32 -14.61
CA VAL A 146 -6.94 3.87 -14.76
C VAL A 146 -6.37 3.39 -16.09
N GLU A 147 -6.64 4.11 -17.19
CA GLU A 147 -6.06 3.79 -18.49
C GLU A 147 -4.53 3.83 -18.47
N LEU A 148 -3.94 4.90 -17.90
CA LEU A 148 -2.49 5.03 -17.73
C LEU A 148 -1.94 3.88 -16.86
N ALA A 149 -2.61 3.53 -15.77
CA ALA A 149 -2.16 2.49 -14.88
C ALA A 149 -2.15 1.12 -15.56
N ILE A 150 -3.15 0.83 -16.40
CA ILE A 150 -3.18 -0.39 -17.21
C ILE A 150 -2.09 -0.37 -18.29
N GLU A 151 -1.85 0.77 -18.95
CA GLU A 151 -0.73 0.95 -19.91
C GLU A 151 0.62 0.68 -19.24
N LEU A 152 0.78 1.13 -18.00
CA LEU A 152 1.99 0.91 -17.19
C LEU A 152 2.01 -0.45 -16.48
N HIS A 153 1.15 -1.38 -16.88
CA HIS A 153 1.06 -2.74 -16.33
C HIS A 153 0.95 -2.78 -14.80
N ALA A 154 0.30 -1.80 -14.18
CA ALA A 154 0.20 -1.71 -12.73
C ALA A 154 -0.23 -3.05 -12.11
N GLY A 155 0.43 -3.44 -11.02
CA GLY A 155 0.06 -4.62 -10.22
C GLY A 155 -1.36 -4.44 -9.69
N PHE A 156 -1.55 -3.39 -8.91
CA PHE A 156 -2.83 -2.87 -8.45
C PHE A 156 -2.97 -1.37 -8.70
N ILE A 157 -4.22 -0.90 -8.72
CA ILE A 157 -4.56 0.53 -8.79
C ILE A 157 -5.19 0.92 -7.46
N VAL A 158 -4.52 1.82 -6.74
CA VAL A 158 -4.95 2.25 -5.40
C VAL A 158 -5.42 3.70 -5.44
N PHE A 159 -6.57 3.98 -4.85
CA PHE A 159 -7.05 5.35 -4.68
C PHE A 159 -7.20 5.67 -3.20
N PHE A 160 -6.92 6.91 -2.87
CA PHE A 160 -7.18 7.48 -1.55
C PHE A 160 -8.04 8.72 -1.75
N PHE A 161 -8.94 9.02 -0.82
CA PHE A 161 -9.56 10.33 -0.77
C PHE A 161 -8.66 11.26 0.05
N ASP A 162 -8.47 12.49 -0.41
CA ASP A 162 -7.64 13.48 0.28
C ASP A 162 -8.22 13.77 1.68
N TYR A 163 -7.44 13.51 2.72
CA TYR A 163 -7.85 13.67 4.11
C TYR A 163 -7.97 15.15 4.52
N THR A 164 -7.39 16.07 3.74
CA THR A 164 -7.54 17.52 3.97
C THR A 164 -8.87 18.04 3.44
N GLU A 165 -9.47 17.33 2.48
CA GLU A 165 -10.74 17.68 1.86
C GLU A 165 -11.92 16.86 2.38
N ASN A 166 -11.67 15.83 3.18
CA ASN A 166 -12.67 14.92 3.71
C ASN A 166 -12.56 14.79 5.22
N ASP A 167 -13.68 14.81 5.93
CA ASP A 167 -13.69 14.51 7.37
C ASP A 167 -13.52 13.02 7.58
N MET A 168 -12.30 12.64 7.91
CA MET A 168 -11.87 11.28 8.19
C MET A 168 -12.61 10.62 9.35
N ASN A 169 -13.23 11.43 10.22
CA ASN A 169 -14.01 10.96 11.37
C ASN A 169 -15.52 11.10 11.15
N GLY A 170 -15.92 11.66 10.00
CA GLY A 170 -17.30 11.94 9.65
C GLY A 170 -18.01 10.75 9.00
N ASP A 171 -19.33 10.70 9.14
CA ASP A 171 -20.17 9.71 8.47
C ASP A 171 -20.46 10.08 6.99
N PHE A 172 -20.03 11.28 6.57
CA PHE A 172 -20.29 11.87 5.24
C PHE A 172 -19.05 12.60 4.70
N PHE A 173 -18.94 12.73 3.37
CA PHE A 173 -17.86 13.49 2.75
C PHE A 173 -18.03 14.98 3.01
N ALA A 174 -16.93 15.69 3.29
CA ALA A 174 -16.96 17.15 3.46
C ALA A 174 -17.14 17.88 2.11
N LYS A 175 -16.67 17.28 1.00
CA LYS A 175 -16.91 17.75 -0.39
C LYS A 175 -17.75 16.73 -1.20
N PRO A 176 -19.04 16.53 -0.87
CA PRO A 176 -19.83 15.46 -1.47
C PRO A 176 -20.06 15.61 -2.99
N ALA A 177 -20.03 16.83 -3.52
CA ALA A 177 -20.17 17.09 -4.95
C ALA A 177 -19.02 16.50 -5.79
N THR A 178 -17.82 16.40 -5.20
CA THR A 178 -16.62 15.82 -5.82
C THR A 178 -16.48 14.36 -5.44
N SER A 179 -16.53 14.05 -4.13
CA SER A 179 -16.18 12.73 -3.62
C SER A 179 -17.23 11.66 -3.96
N ARG A 180 -18.53 11.98 -4.02
CA ARG A 180 -19.57 10.98 -4.35
C ARG A 180 -19.49 10.49 -5.81
N PRO A 181 -19.40 11.36 -6.84
CA PRO A 181 -19.20 10.90 -8.21
C PRO A 181 -17.91 10.09 -8.38
N ALA A 182 -16.81 10.51 -7.72
CA ALA A 182 -15.56 9.77 -7.71
C ALA A 182 -15.74 8.37 -7.10
N LEU A 183 -16.32 8.28 -5.90
CA LEU A 183 -16.58 7.00 -5.23
C LEU A 183 -17.46 6.07 -6.07
N LYS A 184 -18.53 6.59 -6.66
CA LYS A 184 -19.41 5.82 -7.55
C LYS A 184 -18.64 5.28 -8.76
N THR A 185 -17.81 6.11 -9.39
CA THR A 185 -16.96 5.70 -10.51
C THR A 185 -15.99 4.58 -10.12
N LEU A 186 -15.36 4.68 -8.95
CA LEU A 186 -14.45 3.65 -8.43
C LEU A 186 -15.16 2.33 -8.15
N MET A 187 -16.36 2.38 -7.54
CA MET A 187 -17.19 1.19 -7.32
C MET A 187 -17.57 0.53 -8.65
N GLU A 188 -17.97 1.30 -9.66
CA GLU A 188 -18.31 0.75 -10.97
C GLU A 188 -17.08 0.09 -11.64
N LEU A 189 -15.91 0.73 -11.58
CA LEU A 189 -14.65 0.17 -12.07
C LEU A 189 -14.26 -1.11 -11.33
N GLU A 190 -14.44 -1.17 -10.01
CA GLU A 190 -14.19 -2.37 -9.19
C GLU A 190 -15.04 -3.57 -9.65
N ARG A 191 -16.32 -3.34 -10.02
CA ARG A 191 -17.18 -4.41 -10.59
C ARG A 191 -16.67 -4.87 -11.95
N VAL A 192 -16.35 -3.92 -12.83
CA VAL A 192 -15.95 -4.19 -14.22
C VAL A 192 -14.59 -4.88 -14.31
N LEU A 193 -13.65 -4.51 -13.43
CA LEU A 193 -12.28 -5.01 -13.41
C LEU A 193 -12.06 -6.19 -12.46
N ALA A 194 -13.12 -6.70 -11.82
CA ALA A 194 -13.06 -7.86 -10.94
C ALA A 194 -12.28 -9.03 -11.58
N GLU A 195 -11.41 -9.66 -10.81
CA GLU A 195 -10.47 -10.73 -11.21
C GLU A 195 -9.39 -10.35 -12.24
N LYS A 196 -9.53 -9.23 -12.95
CA LYS A 196 -8.55 -8.75 -13.95
C LYS A 196 -7.43 -7.97 -13.28
N ILE A 197 -7.80 -6.91 -12.55
CA ILE A 197 -6.89 -6.05 -11.80
C ILE A 197 -7.61 -5.54 -10.56
N ILE A 198 -6.88 -5.37 -9.46
CA ILE A 198 -7.48 -4.87 -8.22
C ILE A 198 -7.50 -3.35 -8.26
N VAL A 199 -8.70 -2.79 -8.08
CA VAL A 199 -8.95 -1.38 -7.81
C VAL A 199 -9.30 -1.25 -6.33
N TYR A 200 -8.41 -0.66 -5.55
CA TYR A 200 -8.56 -0.56 -4.09
C TYR A 200 -8.71 0.90 -3.66
N PHE A 201 -9.80 1.23 -2.97
CA PHE A 201 -10.10 2.62 -2.58
C PHE A 201 -10.87 2.75 -1.26
N ARG A 202 -10.95 1.65 -0.49
CA ARG A 202 -11.78 1.58 0.71
C ARG A 202 -11.14 2.20 1.95
N LEU A 203 -9.93 2.75 1.81
CA LEU A 203 -9.29 3.53 2.86
C LEU A 203 -9.97 4.89 2.96
N TRP A 204 -10.23 5.32 4.20
CA TRP A 204 -10.63 6.70 4.49
C TRP A 204 -11.97 7.14 3.88
N MET A 205 -12.88 6.19 3.66
CA MET A 205 -14.22 6.48 3.16
C MET A 205 -15.24 6.57 4.32
N PRO A 206 -16.16 7.55 4.29
CA PRO A 206 -17.29 7.58 5.20
C PRO A 206 -18.23 6.39 4.97
N SER A 207 -18.41 5.56 5.99
CA SER A 207 -19.13 4.27 5.87
C SER A 207 -20.61 4.43 5.52
N GLY A 208 -21.26 5.49 6.01
CA GLY A 208 -22.67 5.79 5.74
C GLY A 208 -22.96 6.03 4.26
N GLU A 209 -22.14 6.83 3.57
CA GLU A 209 -22.30 7.09 2.14
C GLU A 209 -21.88 5.91 1.27
N ALA A 210 -20.81 5.20 1.67
CA ALA A 210 -20.30 4.08 0.91
C ALA A 210 -21.31 2.94 0.76
N ALA A 211 -22.08 2.63 1.81
CA ALA A 211 -23.08 1.56 1.76
C ALA A 211 -24.23 1.86 0.78
N SER A 212 -24.76 3.10 0.79
CA SER A 212 -25.83 3.51 -0.12
C SER A 212 -25.37 3.48 -1.58
N LEU A 213 -24.19 4.05 -1.86
CA LEU A 213 -23.63 4.07 -3.21
C LEU A 213 -23.29 2.66 -3.70
N GLN A 214 -22.84 1.77 -2.82
CA GLN A 214 -22.60 0.37 -3.18
C GLN A 214 -23.88 -0.30 -3.66
N GLN A 215 -25.01 -0.10 -2.97
CA GLN A 215 -26.29 -0.67 -3.37
C GLN A 215 -26.75 -0.15 -4.73
N GLU A 216 -26.61 1.16 -4.97
CA GLU A 216 -26.92 1.76 -6.27
C GLU A 216 -26.08 1.13 -7.39
N VAL A 217 -24.77 1.00 -7.17
CA VAL A 217 -23.85 0.48 -8.18
C VAL A 217 -24.07 -1.02 -8.41
N GLU A 218 -24.38 -1.80 -7.38
CA GLU A 218 -24.74 -3.22 -7.53
C GLU A 218 -26.04 -3.44 -8.32
N ALA A 219 -26.99 -2.50 -8.25
CA ALA A 219 -28.23 -2.57 -8.99
C ALA A 219 -28.06 -2.31 -10.51
N ILE A 220 -26.95 -1.71 -10.95
CA ILE A 220 -26.67 -1.47 -12.36
C ILE A 220 -26.35 -2.81 -13.04
N PRO A 221 -27.01 -3.18 -14.15
CA PRO A 221 -26.66 -4.39 -14.90
C PRO A 221 -25.20 -4.38 -15.36
N ILE A 222 -24.51 -5.52 -15.22
CA ILE A 222 -23.09 -5.60 -15.57
C ILE A 222 -22.84 -5.31 -17.06
N ASP A 223 -23.77 -5.65 -17.96
CA ASP A 223 -23.65 -5.37 -19.40
C ASP A 223 -23.68 -3.87 -19.72
N GLU A 224 -24.41 -3.08 -18.93
CA GLU A 224 -24.40 -1.61 -19.04
C GLU A 224 -23.05 -1.05 -18.63
N LEU A 225 -22.48 -1.53 -17.52
CA LEU A 225 -21.14 -1.15 -17.08
C LEU A 225 -20.07 -1.60 -18.08
N ASN A 226 -20.16 -2.82 -18.61
CA ASN A 226 -19.25 -3.33 -19.63
C ASN A 226 -19.27 -2.46 -20.89
N SER A 227 -20.44 -1.99 -21.30
CA SER A 227 -20.59 -1.06 -22.42
C SER A 227 -19.99 0.31 -22.10
N LYS A 228 -20.26 0.85 -20.91
CA LYS A 228 -19.72 2.14 -20.43
C LYS A 228 -18.19 2.14 -20.36
N TYR A 229 -17.60 1.03 -19.94
CA TYR A 229 -16.16 0.89 -19.68
C TYR A 229 -15.43 -0.01 -20.70
N ALA A 230 -15.98 -0.16 -21.92
CA ALA A 230 -15.48 -1.09 -22.93
C ALA A 230 -14.00 -0.90 -23.30
N LYS A 231 -13.51 0.35 -23.33
CA LYS A 231 -12.10 0.65 -23.61
C LYS A 231 -11.18 0.11 -22.51
N ILE A 232 -11.50 0.38 -21.25
CA ILE A 232 -10.75 -0.10 -20.08
C ILE A 232 -10.74 -1.64 -20.05
N LEU A 233 -11.90 -2.27 -20.30
CA LEU A 233 -12.01 -3.72 -20.41
C LEU A 233 -11.11 -4.31 -21.49
N LYS A 234 -11.08 -3.69 -22.66
CA LYS A 234 -10.20 -4.11 -23.76
C LYS A 234 -8.72 -3.99 -23.39
N MET A 235 -8.34 -2.93 -22.69
CA MET A 235 -6.96 -2.75 -22.21
C MET A 235 -6.57 -3.81 -21.17
N ALA A 236 -7.54 -4.29 -20.37
CA ALA A 236 -7.33 -5.28 -19.31
C ALA A 236 -7.62 -6.74 -19.73
N GLU A 237 -7.88 -7.03 -21.02
CA GLU A 237 -8.38 -8.33 -21.49
C GLU A 237 -7.49 -9.52 -21.09
N GLY A 238 -6.16 -9.35 -21.12
CA GLY A 238 -5.18 -10.38 -20.76
C GLY A 238 -4.77 -10.43 -19.29
N ARG A 239 -5.35 -9.59 -18.43
CA ARG A 239 -4.97 -9.50 -17.01
C ARG A 239 -5.74 -10.52 -16.17
N SER A 240 -5.09 -11.06 -15.14
CA SER A 240 -5.71 -11.97 -14.18
C SER A 240 -4.99 -11.95 -12.85
N VAL A 241 -5.68 -11.49 -11.80
CA VAL A 241 -5.15 -11.37 -10.43
C VAL A 241 -4.60 -12.71 -9.94
N LEU A 242 -5.37 -13.79 -10.08
CA LEU A 242 -4.98 -15.13 -9.61
C LEU A 242 -3.82 -15.72 -10.41
N SER A 243 -3.81 -15.51 -11.74
CA SER A 243 -2.73 -16.02 -12.60
C SER A 243 -1.41 -15.28 -12.33
N GLU A 244 -1.47 -13.95 -12.18
CA GLU A 244 -0.33 -13.12 -11.84
C GLU A 244 0.20 -13.43 -10.43
N PHE A 245 -0.69 -13.61 -9.45
CA PHE A 245 -0.32 -14.03 -8.09
C PHE A 245 0.39 -15.39 -8.09
N LYS A 246 -0.15 -16.38 -8.82
CA LYS A 246 0.48 -17.70 -8.96
C LYS A 246 1.87 -17.56 -9.58
N ARG A 247 1.99 -16.78 -10.66
CA ARG A 247 3.27 -16.52 -11.34
C ARG A 247 4.28 -15.83 -10.42
N ARG A 248 3.87 -14.80 -9.66
CA ARG A 248 4.69 -14.15 -8.64
C ARG A 248 5.21 -15.18 -7.64
N ASN A 249 4.35 -16.03 -7.07
CA ASN A 249 4.77 -17.03 -6.09
C ASN A 249 5.69 -18.13 -6.66
N GLU A 250 5.53 -18.50 -7.93
CA GLU A 250 6.47 -19.41 -8.63
C GLU A 250 7.86 -18.80 -8.73
N ILE A 251 7.96 -17.55 -9.21
CA ILE A 251 9.23 -16.82 -9.33
C ILE A 251 9.84 -16.59 -7.95
N ARG A 252 9.05 -16.14 -6.97
CA ARG A 252 9.49 -15.92 -5.58
C ARG A 252 10.19 -17.17 -5.02
N ARG A 253 9.58 -18.35 -5.20
CA ARG A 253 10.17 -19.62 -4.75
C ARG A 253 11.53 -19.89 -5.39
N ALA A 254 11.67 -19.61 -6.69
CA ALA A 254 12.93 -19.78 -7.41
C ALA A 254 14.04 -18.83 -6.93
N PHE A 255 13.67 -17.67 -6.37
CA PHE A 255 14.59 -16.67 -5.80
C PHE A 255 14.78 -16.82 -4.28
N GLY A 256 14.32 -17.91 -3.67
CA GLY A 256 14.45 -18.15 -2.22
C GLY A 256 13.56 -17.27 -1.36
N LYS A 257 12.57 -16.57 -1.94
CA LYS A 257 11.60 -15.76 -1.21
C LYS A 257 10.51 -16.61 -0.56
N ARG A 258 10.00 -16.14 0.60
CA ARG A 258 8.82 -16.74 1.22
C ARG A 258 7.60 -16.61 0.29
N LYS A 259 6.76 -17.63 0.25
CA LYS A 259 5.46 -17.53 -0.42
C LYS A 259 4.58 -16.54 0.34
N LEU A 260 3.77 -15.78 -0.40
CA LEU A 260 2.75 -14.91 0.18
C LEU A 260 1.39 -15.59 0.04
N ALA A 261 0.52 -15.39 1.03
CA ALA A 261 -0.91 -15.56 0.80
C ALA A 261 -1.41 -14.44 -0.13
N LEU A 262 -2.55 -14.65 -0.79
CA LEU A 262 -3.11 -13.65 -1.70
C LEU A 262 -3.39 -12.33 -0.98
N VAL A 263 -3.91 -12.41 0.24
CA VAL A 263 -4.22 -11.23 1.05
C VAL A 263 -2.95 -10.44 1.41
N ASP A 264 -1.86 -11.12 1.78
CA ASP A 264 -0.56 -10.47 2.04
C ASP A 264 0.05 -9.86 0.77
N ASP A 265 -0.19 -10.49 -0.39
CA ASP A 265 0.25 -10.00 -1.69
C ASP A 265 -0.52 -8.77 -2.14
N ILE A 266 -1.80 -8.63 -1.77
CA ILE A 266 -2.62 -7.46 -2.11
C ILE A 266 -2.39 -6.32 -1.11
N SER A 267 -2.56 -6.61 0.17
CA SER A 267 -2.63 -5.60 1.25
C SER A 267 -1.78 -6.02 2.46
N PRO A 268 -0.44 -5.90 2.37
CA PRO A 268 0.47 -6.36 3.40
C PRO A 268 0.33 -5.59 4.73
N SER A 269 -0.14 -4.36 4.69
CA SER A 269 -0.35 -3.47 5.86
C SER A 269 -1.80 -3.40 6.33
N LEU A 270 -2.74 -4.07 5.66
CA LEU A 270 -4.15 -4.06 6.06
C LEU A 270 -4.86 -5.36 5.71
N HIS A 271 -4.91 -6.28 6.66
CA HIS A 271 -5.66 -7.52 6.47
C HIS A 271 -6.22 -8.12 7.76
N LEU A 272 -7.18 -9.01 7.55
CA LEU A 272 -7.79 -9.82 8.59
C LEU A 272 -6.93 -11.05 8.87
N ARG A 273 -6.89 -11.49 10.12
CA ARG A 273 -6.35 -12.81 10.45
C ARG A 273 -7.29 -13.88 9.87
N ALA A 274 -6.74 -14.89 9.19
CA ALA A 274 -7.58 -15.86 8.47
C ALA A 274 -8.44 -16.76 9.39
N ASP A 275 -8.05 -16.92 10.66
CA ASP A 275 -8.75 -17.73 11.65
C ASP A 275 -9.88 -16.98 12.37
N ARG A 276 -9.87 -15.65 12.32
CA ARG A 276 -10.90 -14.74 12.86
C ARG A 276 -10.82 -13.41 12.12
N GLU A 277 -11.94 -12.89 11.61
CA GLU A 277 -12.04 -11.57 10.95
C GLU A 277 -11.68 -10.39 11.88
N LEU A 278 -10.44 -10.35 12.33
CA LEU A 278 -9.85 -9.41 13.27
C LEU A 278 -8.60 -8.79 12.64
N CYS A 279 -8.29 -7.56 13.05
CA CYS A 279 -7.07 -6.89 12.62
C CYS A 279 -5.81 -7.74 12.88
N PHE A 280 -4.91 -7.83 11.91
CA PHE A 280 -3.64 -8.54 12.04
C PHE A 280 -2.65 -7.81 12.98
N ALA A 281 -2.75 -6.49 13.10
CA ALA A 281 -2.06 -5.71 14.12
C ALA A 281 -2.79 -5.90 15.47
N PRO A 282 -2.10 -6.15 16.59
CA PRO A 282 -0.65 -6.01 16.86
C PRO A 282 0.13 -7.35 16.92
N TRP A 283 -0.29 -8.36 16.15
CA TRP A 283 0.39 -9.67 16.16
C TRP A 283 1.52 -9.73 15.14
N ASN A 284 1.35 -9.07 14.01
CA ASN A 284 2.14 -9.32 12.80
C ASN A 284 2.81 -8.07 12.23
N GLU A 285 2.72 -6.92 12.91
CA GLU A 285 3.24 -5.63 12.45
C GLU A 285 3.98 -4.90 13.57
N ILE A 286 5.04 -4.19 13.17
CA ILE A 286 5.84 -3.29 14.00
C ILE A 286 6.27 -2.12 13.13
N ASP A 287 5.97 -0.91 13.58
CA ASP A 287 6.48 0.34 13.02
C ASP A 287 7.57 0.91 13.90
N LEU A 288 8.70 1.27 13.31
CA LEU A 288 9.82 1.89 14.00
C LEU A 288 10.15 3.23 13.36
N TYR A 289 10.05 4.30 14.15
CA TYR A 289 10.20 5.68 13.70
C TYR A 289 11.60 6.25 14.04
N PRO A 290 12.05 7.33 13.35
CA PRO A 290 13.37 7.92 13.57
C PRO A 290 13.64 8.44 14.99
N ASP A 291 12.60 8.80 15.74
CA ASP A 291 12.70 9.28 17.11
C ASP A 291 12.78 8.13 18.15
N GLY A 292 12.65 6.89 17.69
CA GLY A 292 12.64 5.68 18.50
C GLY A 292 11.26 5.22 18.91
N ARG A 293 10.19 5.92 18.50
CA ARG A 293 8.83 5.43 18.69
C ARG A 293 8.68 4.08 18.02
N LEU A 294 8.09 3.15 18.76
CA LEU A 294 7.77 1.82 18.30
C LEU A 294 6.26 1.64 18.45
N ASP A 295 5.59 1.35 17.35
CA ASP A 295 4.15 1.08 17.31
C ASP A 295 3.92 -0.30 16.71
N PHE A 296 2.72 -0.86 16.89
CA PHE A 296 2.32 -2.08 16.19
C PHE A 296 1.45 -1.81 14.97
N CYS A 297 1.11 -0.53 14.72
CA CYS A 297 0.34 -0.02 13.59
C CYS A 297 0.41 1.50 13.59
N GLY A 298 0.68 2.13 12.45
CA GLY A 298 0.73 3.59 12.30
C GLY A 298 -0.59 4.32 12.54
N TRP A 299 -1.70 3.58 12.68
CA TRP A 299 -3.02 4.11 13.03
C TRP A 299 -3.43 3.87 14.47
N PHE A 300 -2.51 3.41 15.30
CA PHE A 300 -2.72 3.30 16.73
C PHE A 300 -2.03 4.46 17.46
N GLU A 301 -2.51 4.79 18.65
CA GLU A 301 -1.82 5.73 19.54
C GLU A 301 -0.36 5.26 19.81
N PRO A 302 0.61 6.18 19.95
CA PRO A 302 2.00 5.83 20.26
C PRO A 302 2.12 4.82 21.42
N THR A 303 2.82 3.72 21.20
CA THR A 303 2.83 2.62 22.19
C THR A 303 4.10 2.57 23.03
N LEU A 304 5.26 2.48 22.39
CA LEU A 304 6.53 2.19 23.04
C LEU A 304 7.65 3.09 22.48
N ASN A 305 8.80 3.05 23.13
CA ASN A 305 10.03 3.63 22.59
C ASN A 305 11.16 2.60 22.66
N ILE A 306 11.77 2.28 21.52
CA ILE A 306 12.84 1.27 21.42
C ILE A 306 14.00 1.57 22.38
N LYS A 307 14.28 2.85 22.65
CA LYS A 307 15.36 3.28 23.56
C LYS A 307 15.19 2.73 24.97
N ASN A 308 13.96 2.46 25.40
CA ASN A 308 13.66 1.89 26.71
C ASN A 308 14.00 0.39 26.80
N PHE A 309 14.26 -0.26 25.66
CA PHE A 309 14.52 -1.69 25.55
C PHE A 309 15.96 -2.00 25.09
N ILE A 310 16.77 -0.98 24.80
CA ILE A 310 18.19 -1.15 24.48
C ILE A 310 18.94 -1.57 25.73
N GLN A 311 19.54 -2.75 25.67
CA GLN A 311 20.38 -3.36 26.70
C GLN A 311 21.81 -3.51 26.19
N HIS A 312 22.75 -3.75 27.11
CA HIS A 312 24.16 -3.98 26.78
C HIS A 312 24.54 -5.39 27.21
N ASP A 313 25.22 -6.13 26.33
CA ASP A 313 25.81 -7.41 26.69
C ASP A 313 27.08 -7.24 27.54
N ALA A 314 27.72 -8.36 27.92
CA ALA A 314 28.93 -8.35 28.74
C ALA A 314 30.13 -7.66 28.06
N GLN A 315 30.07 -7.46 26.73
CA GLN A 315 31.07 -6.77 25.92
C GLN A 315 30.68 -5.31 25.65
N GLY A 316 29.56 -4.84 26.20
CA GLY A 316 29.07 -3.48 26.00
C GLY A 316 28.40 -3.25 24.64
N LYS A 317 28.04 -4.31 23.91
CA LYS A 317 27.32 -4.18 22.64
C LYS A 317 25.82 -4.00 22.90
N GLU A 318 25.22 -3.02 22.22
CA GLU A 318 23.78 -2.77 22.27
C GLU A 318 22.98 -3.89 21.62
N PHE A 319 21.87 -4.29 22.26
CA PHE A 319 20.87 -5.18 21.69
C PHE A 319 19.47 -4.83 22.22
N VAL A 320 18.43 -5.29 21.51
CA VAL A 320 17.02 -5.14 21.95
C VAL A 320 16.46 -6.52 22.27
N ASP A 321 15.84 -6.64 23.44
CA ASP A 321 15.08 -7.82 23.83
C ASP A 321 13.68 -7.77 23.19
N TRP A 322 13.58 -8.26 21.96
CA TRP A 322 12.34 -8.26 21.18
C TRP A 322 11.23 -9.10 21.82
N ASP A 323 11.57 -10.13 22.61
CA ASP A 323 10.56 -10.92 23.29
C ASP A 323 9.91 -10.10 24.42
N LYS A 324 10.69 -9.26 25.14
CA LYS A 324 10.11 -8.28 26.09
C LYS A 324 9.26 -7.22 25.41
N VAL A 325 9.68 -6.73 24.25
CA VAL A 325 8.91 -5.75 23.47
C VAL A 325 7.56 -6.36 23.03
N LEU A 326 7.60 -7.53 22.41
CA LEU A 326 6.41 -8.19 21.86
C LEU A 326 5.45 -8.74 22.92
N ASN A 327 5.91 -8.90 24.16
CA ASN A 327 5.12 -9.32 25.31
C ASN A 327 4.94 -8.19 26.34
N SER A 328 5.17 -6.93 25.95
CA SER A 328 4.93 -5.80 26.83
C SER A 328 3.44 -5.69 27.20
N PHE A 329 3.16 -4.98 28.29
CA PHE A 329 1.78 -4.75 28.74
C PHE A 329 0.96 -4.03 27.67
N GLU A 330 1.56 -3.08 26.95
CA GLU A 330 0.93 -2.30 25.88
C GLU A 330 0.47 -3.19 24.72
N TYR A 331 1.37 -4.06 24.22
CA TYR A 331 1.02 -5.04 23.17
C TYR A 331 -0.02 -6.04 23.67
N ALA A 332 0.16 -6.59 24.87
CA ALA A 332 -0.80 -7.56 25.45
C ALA A 332 -2.19 -6.95 25.65
N SER A 333 -2.26 -5.70 26.15
CA SER A 333 -3.49 -4.95 26.35
C SER A 333 -4.19 -4.63 25.03
N ALA A 334 -3.44 -4.21 24.00
CA ALA A 334 -4.00 -3.98 22.66
C ALA A 334 -4.56 -5.27 22.03
N ARG A 335 -3.81 -6.39 22.12
CA ARG A 335 -4.28 -7.71 21.68
C ARG A 335 -5.58 -8.10 22.39
N TYR A 336 -5.63 -7.93 23.70
CA TYR A 336 -6.82 -8.24 24.49
C TYR A 336 -8.02 -7.38 24.06
N ARG A 337 -7.82 -6.07 23.87
CA ARG A 337 -8.88 -5.14 23.42
C ARG A 337 -9.43 -5.53 22.04
N ILE A 338 -8.57 -5.72 21.05
CA ILE A 338 -8.99 -6.09 19.68
C ILE A 338 -9.68 -7.46 19.65
N LEU A 339 -9.26 -8.42 20.50
CA LEU A 339 -9.95 -9.71 20.63
C LEU A 339 -11.38 -9.62 21.17
N HIS A 340 -11.74 -8.49 21.79
CA HIS A 340 -13.05 -8.22 22.38
C HIS A 340 -13.75 -7.03 21.70
N ASP A 341 -13.44 -6.77 20.43
CA ASP A 341 -14.02 -5.69 19.62
C ASP A 341 -13.88 -4.28 20.24
N ASP A 342 -12.83 -4.08 21.04
CA ASP A 342 -12.49 -2.79 21.62
C ASP A 342 -11.34 -2.15 20.83
N PHE A 343 -11.67 -1.15 20.03
CA PHE A 343 -10.73 -0.42 19.17
C PHE A 343 -10.29 0.92 19.77
N ARG A 344 -10.47 1.13 21.08
CA ARG A 344 -9.94 2.34 21.75
C ARG A 344 -8.43 2.45 21.53
N GLY A 345 -7.99 3.60 21.04
CA GLY A 345 -6.60 3.88 20.66
C GLY A 345 -6.34 3.75 19.15
N CYS A 346 -7.23 3.11 18.39
CA CYS A 346 -7.19 3.15 16.93
C CYS A 346 -7.73 4.49 16.41
N GLN A 347 -7.19 4.99 15.31
CA GLN A 347 -7.80 6.07 14.55
C GLN A 347 -9.22 5.66 14.12
N VAL A 348 -10.14 6.61 14.18
CA VAL A 348 -11.58 6.38 13.87
C VAL A 348 -11.76 6.02 12.40
N CYS A 349 -10.92 6.57 11.52
CA CYS A 349 -10.93 6.34 10.07
C CYS A 349 -10.36 4.98 9.63
N CYS A 350 -9.90 4.15 10.56
CA CYS A 350 -9.33 2.85 10.25
C CYS A 350 -10.42 1.90 9.69
N PRO A 351 -10.30 1.37 8.46
CA PRO A 351 -11.20 0.35 7.91
C PRO A 351 -11.30 -0.95 8.72
N MET A 352 -10.36 -1.21 9.64
CA MET A 352 -10.39 -2.37 10.54
C MET A 352 -11.07 -2.07 11.87
N ASN A 353 -11.55 -0.83 12.07
CA ASN A 353 -12.29 -0.41 13.25
C ASN A 353 -13.78 -0.74 13.06
N SER A 354 -14.20 -1.91 13.56
CA SER A 354 -15.56 -2.43 13.39
C SER A 354 -16.65 -1.58 14.04
N VAL A 355 -16.28 -0.67 14.95
CA VAL A 355 -17.21 0.27 15.60
C VAL A 355 -17.77 1.29 14.61
N LYS A 356 -17.02 1.60 13.54
CA LYS A 356 -17.36 2.69 12.59
C LYS A 356 -17.63 2.22 11.18
N SER A 357 -17.00 1.12 10.77
CA SER A 357 -17.16 0.56 9.44
C SER A 357 -17.24 -0.96 9.55
N PRO A 358 -18.15 -1.62 8.81
CA PRO A 358 -18.08 -3.07 8.65
C PRO A 358 -16.68 -3.45 8.17
N VAL A 359 -16.05 -4.37 8.87
CA VAL A 359 -14.73 -4.86 8.48
C VAL A 359 -14.93 -5.82 7.33
N GLU A 360 -14.28 -5.54 6.20
CA GLU A 360 -14.44 -6.30 4.97
C GLU A 360 -13.10 -6.81 4.47
N ALA A 361 -13.07 -8.06 4.00
CA ALA A 361 -11.88 -8.60 3.37
C ALA A 361 -11.53 -7.81 2.11
N VAL A 362 -10.24 -7.53 1.89
CA VAL A 362 -9.74 -6.81 0.70
C VAL A 362 -10.12 -7.49 -0.63
N THR A 363 -10.39 -8.80 -0.59
CA THR A 363 -10.79 -9.61 -1.75
C THR A 363 -12.29 -9.59 -2.02
N LYS A 364 -13.12 -9.09 -1.10
CA LYS A 364 -14.60 -9.20 -1.10
C LYS A 364 -15.24 -8.78 -2.43
N TYR A 365 -14.85 -7.62 -2.96
CA TYR A 365 -15.45 -7.06 -4.17
C TYR A 365 -14.67 -7.34 -5.45
N ASN A 366 -13.57 -8.10 -5.37
CA ASN A 366 -12.78 -8.48 -6.52
C ASN A 366 -12.78 -10.00 -6.69
N VAL A 367 -11.82 -10.70 -6.11
CA VAL A 367 -11.63 -12.16 -6.31
C VAL A 367 -12.78 -12.98 -5.71
N ASP A 368 -13.35 -12.54 -4.59
CA ASP A 368 -14.43 -13.30 -3.93
C ASP A 368 -15.81 -13.01 -4.55
N ARG A 369 -15.92 -11.99 -5.41
CA ARG A 369 -17.19 -11.50 -5.96
C ARG A 369 -17.94 -12.55 -6.77
N LEU A 370 -17.22 -13.35 -7.57
CA LEU A 370 -17.81 -14.36 -8.46
C LEU A 370 -17.85 -15.77 -7.84
N SER A 371 -17.36 -15.91 -6.60
CA SER A 371 -17.38 -17.17 -5.85
C SER A 371 -18.70 -17.41 -5.08
N ARG A 372 -19.67 -16.50 -5.25
CA ARG A 372 -21.03 -16.53 -4.69
C ARG A 372 -22.04 -16.55 -5.82
#